data_AF-A0AAD1INZ2-F1
#
_entry.id   AF-A0AAD1INZ2-F1
#
_cell.length_a   1.000
_cell.length_b   1.000
_cell.length_c   1.000
_cell.angle_alpha   90.00
_cell.angle_beta   90.00
_cell.angle_gamma   90.00
#
_symmetry.space_group_name_H-M   'P 1'
#
loop_
_entity.id
_entity.type
_entity.pdbx_description
1 polymer ?
#
loop_
_entity_poly.entity_id
_entity_poly.type
_entity_poly.pdbx_seq_one_letter_code
_entity_poly.pdbx_strand_id
1 'polypeptide(L)'
;MIAGWVSAMIAAPITLAPSALADRDTDFATELHGFGIYGQRDYNAWLAKITCKRLTVGLDADATESAAFLSGNLARTTSAEQVWQFLGSGLRLYCPEHLGKLTAMSSSHTEVP
;
A
#
# COMPACT_ATOMS: atom_id res chain seq x y z
N MET A 1 15.28 70.25 3.23
CA MET A 1 14.22 69.50 3.94
C MET A 1 13.81 68.33 3.06
N ILE A 2 14.13 67.11 3.53
CA ILE A 2 13.55 65.78 3.26
C ILE A 2 13.19 65.39 1.79
N ALA A 3 14.10 64.69 1.12
CA ALA A 3 13.76 63.80 0.00
C ALA A 3 13.62 62.37 0.57
N GLY A 4 12.39 62.01 0.95
CA GLY A 4 12.06 60.68 1.48
C GLY A 4 11.98 59.66 0.36
N TRP A 5 12.84 58.64 0.40
CA TRP A 5 12.76 57.47 -0.47
C TRP A 5 11.72 56.52 0.11
N VAL A 6 10.60 56.32 -0.59
CA VAL A 6 9.62 55.28 -0.27
C VAL A 6 10.13 53.97 -0.86
N SER A 7 10.75 53.13 -0.03
CA SER A 7 11.05 51.74 -0.39
C SER A 7 9.75 50.95 -0.42
N ALA A 8 9.22 50.71 -1.61
CA ALA A 8 8.13 49.75 -1.80
C ALA A 8 8.66 48.33 -1.56
N MET A 9 8.34 47.74 -0.40
CA MET A 9 8.60 46.33 -0.16
C MET A 9 7.66 45.50 -1.03
N ILE A 10 8.20 44.86 -2.06
CA ILE A 10 7.49 43.87 -2.86
C ILE A 10 7.38 42.61 -2.00
N ALA A 11 6.22 42.39 -1.40
CA ALA A 11 5.88 41.12 -0.77
C ALA A 11 5.75 40.05 -1.87
N ALA A 12 6.78 39.22 -2.03
CA ALA A 12 6.71 38.07 -2.93
C ALA A 12 5.69 37.06 -2.37
N PRO A 13 4.70 36.61 -3.18
CA PRO A 13 3.81 35.55 -2.74
C PRO A 13 4.60 34.26 -2.61
N ILE A 14 4.74 33.75 -1.38
CA ILE A 14 5.22 32.39 -1.13
C ILE A 14 4.11 31.47 -1.62
N THR A 15 4.23 30.99 -2.86
CA THR A 15 3.36 29.92 -3.36
C THR A 15 3.63 28.68 -2.52
N LEU A 16 2.68 28.26 -1.69
CA LEU A 16 2.75 26.98 -0.99
C LEU A 16 2.91 25.89 -2.05
N ALA A 17 4.05 25.21 -2.05
CA ALA A 17 4.21 23.98 -2.82
C ALA A 17 3.16 22.99 -2.32
N PRO A 18 2.48 22.24 -3.23
CA PRO A 18 1.60 21.16 -2.79
C PRO A 18 2.41 20.25 -1.89
N SER A 19 1.87 19.93 -0.70
CA SER A 19 2.43 18.89 0.16
C SER A 19 2.73 17.68 -0.71
N ALA A 20 3.95 17.17 -0.68
CA ALA A 20 4.29 15.95 -1.37
C ALA A 20 3.32 14.87 -0.89
N LEU A 21 2.29 14.57 -1.71
CA LEU A 21 1.45 13.42 -1.51
C LEU A 21 2.43 12.26 -1.46
N ALA A 22 2.47 11.56 -0.33
CA ALA A 22 3.34 10.41 -0.18
C ALA A 22 3.08 9.48 -1.37
N ASP A 23 4.15 9.02 -2.01
CA ASP A 23 3.99 8.02 -3.07
C ASP A 23 3.26 6.81 -2.47
N ARG A 24 2.46 6.13 -3.30
CA ARG A 24 1.62 5.00 -2.88
C ARG A 24 2.42 3.95 -2.10
N ASP A 25 3.68 3.73 -2.47
CA ASP A 25 4.56 2.77 -1.83
C ASP A 25 4.93 3.21 -0.38
N THR A 26 4.97 4.51 -0.11
CA THR A 26 5.18 5.09 1.24
C THR A 26 3.94 4.94 2.12
N ASP A 27 2.74 5.18 1.57
CA ASP A 27 1.48 4.94 2.28
C ASP A 27 1.31 3.46 2.62
N PHE A 28 1.67 2.57 1.69
CA PHE A 28 1.64 1.13 1.90
C PHE A 28 2.54 0.72 3.07
N ALA A 29 3.80 1.16 3.07
CA ALA A 29 4.72 0.84 4.17
C ALA A 29 4.23 1.41 5.52
N THR A 30 3.62 2.59 5.52
CA THR A 30 3.04 3.18 6.73
C THR A 30 1.91 2.32 7.29
N GLU A 31 1.01 1.84 6.43
CA GLU A 31 -0.06 0.93 6.82
C GLU A 31 0.49 -0.41 7.33
N LEU A 32 1.46 -1.00 6.63
CA LEU A 32 2.09 -2.26 7.04
C LEU A 32 2.76 -2.17 8.42
N HIS A 33 3.39 -1.03 8.74
CA HIS A 33 3.94 -0.80 10.06
C HIS A 33 2.84 -0.80 11.16
N GLY A 34 1.63 -0.34 10.84
CA GLY A 34 0.47 -0.44 11.74
C GLY A 34 0.09 -1.88 12.09
N PHE A 35 0.35 -2.83 11.20
CA PHE A 35 0.18 -4.27 11.44
C PHE A 35 1.40 -4.95 12.08
N GLY A 36 2.47 -4.20 12.35
CA GLY A 36 3.75 -4.77 12.80
C GLY A 36 4.50 -5.52 11.69
N ILE A 37 4.20 -5.26 10.42
CA ILE A 37 4.89 -5.84 9.26
C ILE A 37 5.99 -4.87 8.83
N TYR A 38 7.23 -5.20 9.17
CA TYR A 38 8.39 -4.40 8.86
C TYR A 38 9.16 -4.98 7.68
N GLY A 39 9.70 -4.12 6.83
CA GLY A 39 10.47 -4.52 5.66
C GLY A 39 10.96 -3.33 4.86
N GLN A 40 11.71 -3.61 3.80
CA GLN A 40 12.17 -2.57 2.88
C GLN A 40 10.96 -2.09 2.05
N ARG A 41 10.67 -0.78 2.08
CA ARG A 41 9.46 -0.18 1.47
C ARG A 41 9.23 -0.66 0.04
N ASP A 42 10.26 -0.54 -0.79
CA ASP A 42 10.14 -0.82 -2.23
C ASP A 42 10.03 -2.33 -2.49
N TYR A 43 10.64 -3.16 -1.63
CA TYR A 43 10.46 -4.62 -1.68
C TYR A 43 9.02 -5.02 -1.35
N ASN A 44 8.44 -4.49 -0.28
CA ASN A 44 7.05 -4.78 0.09
C ASN A 44 6.09 -4.29 -1.00
N ALA A 45 6.29 -3.09 -1.53
CA ALA A 45 5.47 -2.57 -2.62
C ALA A 45 5.59 -3.43 -3.90
N TRP A 46 6.81 -3.84 -4.26
CA TRP A 46 7.04 -4.78 -5.36
C TRP A 46 6.33 -6.12 -5.12
N LEU A 47 6.36 -6.64 -3.89
CA LEU A 47 5.74 -7.91 -3.54
C LEU A 47 4.20 -7.86 -3.66
N ALA A 48 3.59 -6.74 -3.30
CA ALA A 48 2.16 -6.51 -3.55
C ALA A 48 1.85 -6.43 -5.06
N LYS A 49 2.65 -5.68 -5.83
CA LYS A 49 2.48 -5.53 -7.30
C LYS A 49 2.65 -6.86 -8.04
N ILE A 50 3.61 -7.71 -7.64
CA ILE A 50 3.77 -9.04 -8.27
C ILE A 50 2.62 -9.97 -7.89
N THR A 51 2.11 -9.89 -6.66
CA THR A 51 0.90 -10.64 -6.24
C THR A 51 -0.30 -10.28 -7.12
N CYS A 52 -0.53 -8.98 -7.35
CA CYS A 52 -1.55 -8.51 -8.30
C CYS A 52 -1.34 -9.10 -9.70
N LYS A 53 -0.11 -9.09 -10.22
CA LYS A 53 0.22 -9.67 -11.53
C LYS A 53 -0.08 -11.17 -11.57
N ARG A 54 0.28 -11.92 -10.52
CA ARG A 54 0.02 -13.37 -10.41
C ARG A 54 -1.48 -13.66 -10.51
N LEU A 55 -2.32 -12.87 -9.83
CA LEU A 55 -3.78 -12.99 -9.91
C LEU A 55 -4.31 -12.63 -11.30
N THR A 56 -3.81 -11.56 -11.92
CA THR A 56 -4.23 -11.13 -13.26
C THR A 56 -3.92 -12.16 -14.34
N VAL A 57 -2.77 -12.84 -14.26
CA VAL A 57 -2.36 -13.86 -15.24
C VAL A 57 -2.84 -15.27 -14.88
N GLY A 58 -3.59 -15.42 -13.78
CA GLY A 58 -4.08 -16.72 -13.30
C GLY A 58 -3.01 -17.67 -12.76
N LEU A 59 -1.84 -17.14 -12.39
CA LEU A 59 -0.81 -17.94 -11.70
C LEU A 59 -1.19 -18.22 -10.25
N ASP A 60 -1.91 -17.29 -9.61
CA ASP A 60 -2.66 -17.55 -8.39
C ASP A 60 -4.15 -17.68 -8.78
N ALA A 61 -4.73 -18.85 -8.52
CA ALA A 61 -6.15 -19.11 -8.75
C ALA A 61 -7.02 -18.20 -7.87
N ASP A 62 -6.67 -18.11 -6.59
CA ASP A 62 -7.40 -17.39 -5.57
C ASP A 62 -6.48 -16.66 -4.57
N ALA A 63 -7.09 -16.04 -3.56
CA ALA A 63 -6.37 -15.30 -2.54
C ALA A 63 -5.57 -16.22 -1.59
N THR A 64 -5.91 -17.52 -1.46
CA THR A 64 -5.16 -18.50 -0.65
C THR A 64 -3.79 -18.76 -1.27
N GLU A 65 -3.74 -18.96 -2.58
CA GLU A 65 -2.47 -19.16 -3.29
C GLU A 65 -1.59 -17.89 -3.23
N SER A 66 -2.20 -16.71 -3.36
CA SER A 66 -1.50 -15.44 -3.13
C SER A 66 -0.97 -15.30 -1.70
N ALA A 67 -1.75 -15.69 -0.69
CA ALA A 67 -1.29 -15.68 0.70
C ALA A 67 -0.14 -16.66 0.93
N ALA A 68 -0.17 -17.84 0.32
CA ALA A 68 0.93 -18.81 0.38
C ALA A 68 2.21 -18.23 -0.27
N PHE A 69 2.08 -17.58 -1.43
CA PHE A 69 3.18 -16.87 -2.08
C PHE A 69 3.78 -15.79 -1.16
N LEU A 70 2.93 -14.96 -0.55
CA LEU A 70 3.36 -13.91 0.37
C LEU A 70 4.04 -14.46 1.62
N SER A 71 3.47 -15.51 2.22
CA SER A 71 4.06 -16.17 3.39
C SER A 71 5.48 -16.70 3.13
N GLY A 72 5.79 -17.09 1.89
CA GLY A 72 7.13 -17.54 1.49
C GLY A 72 8.14 -16.42 1.23
N ASN A 73 7.66 -15.18 1.02
CA ASN A 73 8.49 -14.05 0.60
C ASN A 73 8.57 -12.91 1.62
N LEU A 74 7.67 -12.90 2.61
CA LEU A 74 7.73 -12.01 3.76
C LEU A 74 8.72 -12.50 4.82
N ALA A 75 9.02 -11.65 5.80
CA ALA A 75 9.91 -12.02 6.90
C ALA A 75 9.40 -13.29 7.61
N ARG A 76 10.29 -14.19 8.02
CA ARG A 76 9.91 -15.49 8.64
C ARG A 76 9.12 -15.36 9.95
N THR A 77 9.16 -14.19 10.56
CA THR A 77 8.41 -13.85 11.78
C THR A 77 7.00 -13.34 11.49
N THR A 78 6.63 -13.14 10.23
CA THR A 78 5.30 -12.67 9.83
C THR A 78 4.27 -13.76 10.14
N SER A 79 3.25 -13.41 10.91
CA SER A 79 2.16 -14.34 11.23
C SER A 79 1.22 -14.55 10.03
N ALA A 80 0.43 -15.62 10.07
CA ALA A 80 -0.60 -15.85 9.05
C ALA A 80 -1.59 -14.67 8.96
N GLU A 81 -1.99 -14.10 10.09
CA GLU A 81 -2.87 -12.92 10.12
C GLU A 81 -2.23 -11.72 9.41
N GLN A 82 -0.95 -11.46 9.67
CA GLN A 82 -0.19 -10.40 9.03
C GLN A 82 -0.04 -10.62 7.51
N VAL A 83 0.12 -11.87 7.07
CA VAL A 83 0.11 -12.19 5.63
C VAL A 83 -1.23 -11.78 4.98
N TRP A 84 -2.35 -12.07 5.63
CA TRP A 84 -3.67 -11.67 5.14
C TRP A 84 -3.90 -10.17 5.17
N GLN A 85 -3.41 -9.48 6.21
CA GLN A 85 -3.43 -8.01 6.28
C GLN A 85 -2.60 -7.40 5.14
N PHE A 86 -1.40 -7.93 4.89
CA PHE A 86 -0.57 -7.51 3.77
C PHE A 86 -1.31 -7.70 2.44
N LEU A 87 -1.90 -8.88 2.22
CA LEU A 87 -2.63 -9.18 0.99
C LEU A 87 -3.80 -8.22 0.81
N GLY A 88 -4.62 -8.02 1.84
CA GLY A 88 -5.77 -7.12 1.81
C GLY A 88 -5.38 -5.68 1.46
N SER A 89 -4.36 -5.14 2.12
CA SER A 89 -3.84 -3.80 1.84
C SER A 89 -3.24 -3.71 0.44
N GLY A 90 -2.51 -4.74 0.00
CA GLY A 90 -1.91 -4.80 -1.33
C GLY A 90 -2.96 -4.81 -2.44
N LEU A 91 -3.98 -5.66 -2.34
CA LEU A 91 -5.08 -5.71 -3.31
C LEU A 91 -5.83 -4.38 -3.35
N ARG A 92 -6.19 -3.82 -2.18
CA ARG A 92 -6.89 -2.53 -2.10
C ARG A 92 -6.12 -1.40 -2.78
N LEU A 93 -4.79 -1.39 -2.62
CA LEU A 93 -3.96 -0.26 -3.02
C LEU A 93 -3.43 -0.38 -4.46
N TYR A 94 -3.16 -1.59 -4.95
CA TYR A 94 -2.50 -1.81 -6.25
C TYR A 94 -3.37 -2.50 -7.30
N CYS A 95 -4.38 -3.29 -6.90
CA CYS A 95 -5.25 -4.01 -7.84
C CYS A 95 -6.66 -4.26 -7.27
N PRO A 96 -7.45 -3.18 -7.06
CA PRO A 96 -8.76 -3.28 -6.43
C PRO A 96 -9.76 -4.17 -7.18
N GLU A 97 -9.53 -4.42 -8.47
CA GLU A 97 -10.32 -5.37 -9.28
C GLU A 97 -10.28 -6.81 -8.74
N HIS A 98 -9.25 -7.18 -7.98
CA HIS A 98 -9.09 -8.51 -7.39
C HIS A 98 -9.62 -8.62 -5.96
N LEU A 99 -10.12 -7.54 -5.35
CA LEU A 99 -10.63 -7.55 -3.97
C LEU A 99 -11.72 -8.62 -3.74
N GLY A 100 -12.54 -8.89 -4.76
CA GLY A 100 -13.58 -9.93 -4.68
C GLY A 100 -13.03 -11.34 -4.40
N LYS A 101 -11.76 -11.61 -4.69
CA LYS A 101 -11.11 -12.89 -4.38
C LYS A 101 -10.91 -13.12 -2.87
N LEU A 102 -10.92 -12.06 -2.04
CA LEU A 102 -10.90 -12.18 -0.59
C LEU A 102 -12.27 -12.65 -0.06
N THR A 103 -13.36 -12.06 -0.56
CA THR A 103 -14.73 -12.36 -0.11
C THR A 103 -15.18 -13.76 -0.49
N ALA A 104 -14.70 -14.28 -1.63
CA ALA A 104 -14.92 -15.67 -2.05
C ALA A 104 -14.41 -16.69 -1.01
N MET A 105 -13.39 -16.36 -0.22
CA MET A 105 -12.91 -17.22 0.87
C MET A 105 -13.75 -17.12 2.13
N SER A 106 -14.27 -15.93 2.48
CA SER A 106 -15.14 -15.78 3.65
C SER A 106 -16.46 -16.56 3.48
N SER A 107 -16.92 -16.73 2.25
CA SER A 107 -18.12 -17.51 1.93
C SER A 107 -17.87 -19.02 1.99
N SER A 108 -16.68 -19.51 1.63
CA SER A 108 -16.35 -20.95 1.73
C SER A 108 -16.18 -21.46 3.17
N HIS A 109 -15.87 -20.57 4.14
CA HIS A 109 -15.83 -20.93 5.58
C HIS A 109 -17.22 -21.01 6.23
N THR A 110 -18.27 -20.49 5.60
CA THR A 110 -19.63 -20.51 6.16
C THR A 110 -20.38 -21.80 5.80
N GLU A 111 -19.90 -22.55 4.81
CA GLU A 111 -20.50 -23.81 4.35
C GLU A 111 -19.90 -25.02 5.09
N VAL A 112 -20.11 -25.09 6.41
CA VAL A 112 -19.87 -26.30 7.21
C VAL A 112 -21.16 -26.61 7.98
N PRO A 113 -21.85 -27.74 7.67
CA PRO A 113 -23.05 -28.17 8.41
C PRO A 113 -22.72 -28.68 9.82
#